data_AF-A0A968G0A8-F1
#
_entry.id   AF-A0A968G0A8-F1
#
_cell.length_a   1.000
_cell.length_b   1.000
_cell.length_c   1.000
_cell.angle_alpha   90.00
_cell.angle_beta   90.00
_cell.angle_gamma   90.00
#
_symmetry.space_group_name_H-M   'P 1'
#
loop_
_entity.id
_entity.type
_entity.pdbx_description
1 polymer ?
#
loop_
_entity_poly.entity_id
_entity_poly.type
_entity_poly.pdbx_seq_one_letter_code
_entity_poly.pdbx_strand_id
1 'polypeptide(L)'
;MLNYIRKQADSWMIKAILWLIVLAFVGTIFYSWGMGGRFGSRSQVVATVDGIEIKVSEFDRSFGNLVNFYRNQFGSQFSEEMIVKLNLKQNALDALIQNKLILLQAEKLNL
;
A
#
# COMPACT_ATOMS: atom_id res chain seq x y z
N MET A 1 -16.38 23.18 49.66
CA MET A 1 -16.84 21.95 48.95
C MET A 1 -16.16 21.83 47.57
N LEU A 2 -14.83 21.85 47.49
CA LEU A 2 -14.09 21.69 46.22
C LEU A 2 -12.85 20.77 46.32
N ASN A 3 -12.58 20.20 47.50
CA ASN A 3 -11.39 19.35 47.72
C ASN A 3 -11.66 17.85 47.57
N TYR A 4 -12.92 17.43 47.38
CA TYR A 4 -13.26 16.01 47.17
C TYR A 4 -13.08 15.54 45.73
N ILE A 5 -13.27 16.45 44.76
CA ILE A 5 -13.17 16.12 43.32
C ILE A 5 -11.71 15.86 42.91
N ARG A 6 -10.75 16.52 43.57
CA ARG A 6 -9.32 16.40 43.23
C ARG A 6 -8.65 15.14 43.78
N LYS A 7 -9.25 14.48 44.77
CA LYS A 7 -8.65 13.34 45.49
C LYS A 7 -8.93 11.97 44.87
N GLN A 8 -9.57 11.94 43.70
CA GLN A 8 -9.82 10.73 42.92
C GLN A 8 -9.07 10.71 41.58
N ALA A 9 -8.29 11.74 41.28
CA ALA A 9 -7.49 11.83 40.05
C ALA A 9 -6.13 11.11 40.13
N ASP A 10 -5.72 10.68 41.33
CA ASP A 10 -4.45 9.96 41.57
C ASP A 10 -4.67 8.50 41.99
N SER A 11 -5.65 7.83 41.37
CA SER A 11 -5.77 6.39 41.51
C SER A 11 -4.96 5.70 40.41
N TRP A 12 -4.00 4.86 40.80
CA TRP A 12 -3.29 3.92 39.92
C TRP A 12 -4.26 3.16 38.99
N MET A 13 -5.50 2.96 39.45
CA MET A 13 -6.59 2.32 38.73
C MET A 13 -6.96 3.07 37.44
N ILE A 14 -6.97 4.41 37.46
CA ILE A 14 -7.27 5.22 36.26
C ILE A 14 -6.12 5.10 35.26
N LYS A 15 -4.86 5.10 35.73
CA LYS A 15 -3.70 4.88 34.86
C LYS A 15 -3.75 3.49 34.20
N ALA A 16 -4.15 2.45 34.94
CA ALA A 16 -4.30 1.10 34.39
C ALA A 16 -5.39 1.02 33.30
N ILE A 17 -6.55 1.62 33.53
CA ILE A 17 -7.64 1.66 32.55
C ILE A 17 -7.22 2.45 31.30
N LEU A 18 -6.51 3.57 31.49
CA LEU A 18 -6.01 4.38 30.38
C LEU A 18 -4.98 3.63 29.53
N TRP A 19 -4.04 2.92 30.17
CA TRP A 19 -3.06 2.08 29.47
C TRP A 19 -3.73 0.94 28.68
N LEU A 20 -4.79 0.34 29.22
CA LEU A 20 -5.56 -0.70 28.52
C LEU A 20 -6.20 -0.16 27.25
N ILE A 21 -6.79 1.04 27.29
CA ILE A 21 -7.38 1.70 26.11
C ILE A 21 -6.30 2.02 25.07
N VAL A 22 -5.15 2.57 25.48
CA VAL A 22 -4.05 2.90 24.57
C VAL A 22 -3.52 1.64 23.87
N LEU A 23 -3.32 0.54 24.60
CA LEU A 23 -2.90 -0.73 24.02
C LEU A 23 -3.94 -1.31 23.05
N ALA A 24 -5.23 -1.14 23.33
CA ALA A 24 -6.29 -1.54 22.40
C ALA A 24 -6.27 -0.69 21.11
N PHE A 25 -6.01 0.62 21.21
CA PHE A 25 -5.87 1.48 20.03
C PHE A 25 -4.63 1.14 19.20
N VAL A 26 -3.47 1.00 19.84
CA VAL A 26 -2.24 0.61 19.15
C VAL A 26 -2.41 -0.78 18.55
N GLY A 27 -2.95 -1.74 19.30
CA GLY A 27 -3.25 -3.09 18.82
C GLY A 27 -4.18 -3.10 17.62
N THR A 28 -5.26 -2.32 17.63
CA THR A 28 -6.21 -2.25 16.50
C THR A 28 -5.61 -1.53 15.29
N ILE A 29 -4.79 -0.48 15.48
CA ILE A 29 -4.08 0.19 14.39
C ILE A 29 -3.07 -0.78 13.76
N PHE A 30 -2.23 -1.45 14.56
CA PHE A 30 -1.28 -2.45 14.06
C PHE A 30 -1.96 -3.72 13.54
N TYR A 31 -3.14 -4.10 14.02
CA TYR A 31 -3.90 -5.20 13.43
C TYR A 31 -4.53 -4.82 12.10
N SER A 32 -5.04 -3.59 12.00
CA SER A 32 -5.66 -3.03 10.80
C SER A 32 -4.63 -2.71 9.70
N TRP A 33 -3.42 -2.27 10.07
CA TRP A 33 -2.37 -1.85 9.12
C TRP A 33 -1.09 -2.71 9.11
N GLY A 34 -0.82 -3.48 10.16
CA GLY A 34 0.47 -4.12 10.44
C GLY A 34 0.66 -5.55 9.91
N MET A 35 -0.27 -6.06 9.10
CA MET A 35 0.03 -7.14 8.15
C MET A 35 -0.36 -6.67 6.76
N GLY A 36 0.51 -5.82 6.20
CA GLY A 36 0.58 -5.39 4.80
C GLY A 36 -0.70 -5.53 4.01
N GLY A 37 -1.42 -4.41 3.82
CA GLY A 37 -2.66 -4.26 3.07
C GLY A 37 -2.81 -5.14 1.82
N ARG A 38 -3.16 -6.41 2.05
CA ARG A 38 -3.50 -7.42 1.05
C ARG A 38 -4.94 -7.85 1.31
N PHE A 39 -5.83 -6.86 1.44
CA PHE A 39 -7.25 -7.12 1.30
C PHE A 39 -7.52 -7.47 -0.16
N GLY A 40 -7.68 -8.77 -0.39
CA GLY A 40 -8.45 -9.41 -1.45
C GLY A 40 -8.50 -8.73 -2.82
N SER A 41 -7.83 -9.35 -3.79
CA SER A 41 -8.52 -9.60 -5.06
C SER A 41 -8.06 -10.95 -5.59
N ARG A 42 -9.04 -11.82 -5.79
CA ARG A 42 -9.02 -13.01 -6.65
C ARG A 42 -7.87 -12.94 -7.65
N SER A 43 -6.93 -13.88 -7.60
CA SER A 43 -5.69 -13.93 -8.41
C SER A 43 -6.01 -14.02 -9.91
N GLN A 44 -6.50 -12.93 -10.48
CA GLN A 44 -6.74 -12.78 -11.89
C GLN A 44 -5.38 -12.42 -12.48
N VAL A 45 -4.88 -13.29 -13.36
CA VAL A 45 -3.61 -13.12 -14.06
C VAL A 45 -3.91 -12.32 -15.33
N VAL A 46 -3.19 -11.21 -15.54
CA VAL A 46 -3.35 -10.37 -16.74
C VAL A 46 -2.55 -10.95 -17.89
N ALA A 47 -1.36 -11.46 -17.59
CA ALA A 47 -0.44 -12.03 -18.57
C ALA A 47 0.53 -12.97 -17.87
N THR A 48 1.03 -13.95 -18.60
CA THR A 48 2.14 -14.81 -18.17
C THR A 48 3.30 -14.57 -19.10
N VAL A 49 4.48 -14.27 -18.56
CA VAL A 49 5.70 -14.00 -19.34
C VAL A 49 6.79 -14.96 -18.88
N ASP A 50 7.24 -15.81 -19.80
CA ASP A 50 8.30 -16.81 -19.55
C ASP A 50 8.04 -17.69 -18.30
N GLY A 51 6.77 -18.06 -18.09
CA GLY A 51 6.33 -18.84 -16.92
C GLY A 51 6.02 -18.02 -15.65
N ILE A 52 6.31 -16.71 -15.64
CA ILE A 52 5.98 -15.81 -14.54
C ILE A 52 4.61 -15.18 -14.74
N GLU A 53 3.70 -15.44 -13.80
CA GLU A 53 2.37 -14.82 -13.78
C GLU A 53 2.43 -13.36 -13.32
N ILE A 54 1.87 -12.45 -14.11
CA ILE A 54 1.64 -11.04 -13.76
C ILE A 54 0.21 -10.91 -13.26
N LYS A 55 0.05 -10.62 -11.97
CA LYS A 55 -1.27 -10.50 -11.34
C LYS A 55 -1.89 -9.14 -11.68
N VAL A 56 -3.22 -9.08 -11.81
CA VAL A 56 -3.99 -7.82 -11.96
C VAL A 56 -3.59 -6.82 -10.88
N SER A 57 -3.45 -7.28 -9.62
CA SER A 57 -3.02 -6.41 -8.53
C SER A 57 -1.62 -5.81 -8.70
N GLU A 58 -0.70 -6.46 -9.42
CA GLU A 58 0.63 -5.91 -9.72
C GLU A 58 0.53 -4.88 -10.85
N PHE A 59 -0.29 -5.16 -11.86
CA PHE A 59 -0.61 -4.22 -12.94
C PHE A 59 -1.25 -2.94 -12.39
N ASP A 60 -2.29 -3.05 -11.57
CA ASP A 60 -2.99 -1.89 -11.00
C ASP A 60 -2.07 -1.02 -10.15
N ARG A 61 -1.16 -1.64 -9.38
CA ARG A 61 -0.15 -0.93 -8.61
C ARG A 61 0.87 -0.21 -9.50
N SER A 62 1.41 -0.89 -10.51
CA SER A 62 2.35 -0.28 -11.47
C SER A 62 1.70 0.89 -12.21
N PHE A 63 0.49 0.67 -12.73
CA PHE A 63 -0.27 1.68 -13.45
C PHE A 63 -0.61 2.87 -12.55
N GLY A 64 -1.08 2.63 -11.31
CA GLY A 64 -1.35 3.68 -10.34
C GLY A 64 -0.10 4.50 -10.00
N ASN A 65 1.05 3.85 -9.81
CA ASN A 65 2.32 4.54 -9.56
C ASN A 65 2.75 5.38 -10.75
N LEU A 66 2.64 4.85 -11.97
CA LEU A 66 2.98 5.58 -13.19
C LEU A 66 2.07 6.79 -13.38
N VAL A 67 0.76 6.60 -13.25
CA VAL A 67 -0.23 7.69 -13.31
C VAL A 67 0.05 8.74 -12.25
N ASN A 68 0.38 8.36 -11.02
CA ASN A 68 0.71 9.29 -9.95
C ASN A 68 2.01 10.06 -10.25
N PHE A 69 3.01 9.42 -10.84
CA PHE A 69 4.24 10.08 -11.27
C PHE A 69 3.95 11.18 -12.30
N TYR A 70 3.21 10.85 -13.36
CA TYR A 70 2.78 11.84 -14.37
C TYR A 70 1.86 12.90 -13.76
N ARG A 71 0.94 12.52 -12.89
CA ARG A 71 0.06 13.48 -12.20
C ARG A 71 0.85 14.46 -11.35
N ASN A 72 1.88 14.01 -10.63
CA ASN A 72 2.73 14.89 -9.83
C ASN A 72 3.59 15.81 -10.71
N GLN A 73 4.04 15.34 -11.87
CA GLN A 73 4.86 16.11 -12.79
C GLN A 73 4.06 17.17 -13.57
N PHE A 74 2.88 16.80 -14.07
CA PHE A 74 2.03 17.65 -14.89
C PHE A 74 0.98 18.42 -14.08
N GLY A 75 0.73 18.03 -12.84
CA GLY A 75 -0.19 18.70 -11.91
C GLY A 75 -1.57 18.91 -12.51
N SER A 76 -1.96 20.18 -12.63
CA SER A 76 -3.25 20.61 -13.21
C SER A 76 -3.39 20.35 -14.71
N GLN A 77 -2.31 20.05 -15.42
CA GLN A 77 -2.33 19.71 -16.86
C GLN A 77 -2.53 18.22 -17.12
N PHE A 78 -2.53 17.39 -16.07
CA PHE A 78 -2.76 15.96 -16.21
C PHE A 78 -4.23 15.68 -16.54
N SER A 79 -4.49 15.06 -17.68
CA SER A 79 -5.83 14.66 -18.13
C SER A 79 -5.89 13.17 -18.48
N GLU A 80 -7.08 12.58 -18.45
CA GLU A 80 -7.28 11.19 -18.88
C GLU A 80 -6.93 10.99 -20.37
N GLU A 81 -7.10 12.02 -21.21
CA GLU A 81 -6.67 11.95 -22.60
C GLU A 81 -5.16 11.74 -22.74
N MET A 82 -4.37 12.32 -21.84
CA MET A 82 -2.92 12.15 -21.83
C MET A 82 -2.54 10.71 -21.47
N ILE A 83 -3.31 10.03 -20.62
CA ILE A 83 -3.10 8.61 -20.28
C ILE A 83 -3.19 7.74 -21.53
N VAL A 84 -4.18 8.02 -22.38
CA VAL A 84 -4.40 7.30 -23.64
C VAL A 84 -3.36 7.69 -24.69
N LYS A 85 -3.12 9.00 -24.89
CA LYS A 85 -2.14 9.50 -25.87
C LYS A 85 -0.72 9.01 -25.59
N LEU A 86 -0.32 8.94 -24.32
CA LEU A 86 0.98 8.45 -23.90
C LEU A 86 1.04 6.92 -23.75
N ASN A 87 -0.05 6.20 -24.04
CA ASN A 87 -0.14 4.74 -23.87
C ASN A 87 0.36 4.28 -22.49
N LEU A 88 0.00 4.99 -21.41
CA LEU A 88 0.54 4.71 -20.07
C LEU A 88 0.20 3.29 -19.60
N LYS A 89 -0.90 2.71 -20.07
CA LYS A 89 -1.26 1.30 -19.81
C LYS A 89 -0.22 0.34 -20.38
N GLN A 90 0.21 0.55 -21.63
CA GLN A 90 1.23 -0.29 -22.27
C GLN A 90 2.58 -0.10 -21.58
N ASN A 91 2.97 1.15 -21.32
CA ASN A 91 4.22 1.45 -20.60
C ASN A 91 4.25 0.81 -19.20
N ALA A 92 3.14 0.80 -18.46
CA ALA A 92 3.05 0.14 -17.16
C ALA A 92 3.20 -1.38 -17.25
N LEU A 93 2.70 -1.99 -18.32
CA LEU A 93 2.83 -3.42 -18.60
C LEU A 93 4.26 -3.76 -19.00
N ASP A 94 4.86 -3.01 -19.92
CA ASP A 94 6.24 -3.20 -20.37
C ASP A 94 7.24 -3.04 -19.21
N ALA A 95 7.02 -2.05 -18.34
CA ALA A 95 7.81 -1.86 -17.13
C ALA A 95 7.72 -3.09 -16.20
N LEU A 96 6.53 -3.68 -16.04
CA LEU A 96 6.37 -4.90 -15.25
C LEU A 96 7.11 -6.07 -15.88
N ILE A 97 6.99 -6.24 -17.20
CA ILE A 97 7.68 -7.29 -17.95
C ILE A 97 9.19 -7.16 -17.76
N GLN A 98 9.77 -5.98 -17.97
CA GLN A 98 11.20 -5.75 -17.80
C GLN A 98 11.66 -6.06 -16.39
N ASN A 99 10.92 -5.63 -15.37
CA ASN A 99 11.24 -5.94 -13.98
C ASN A 99 11.23 -7.45 -13.72
N LYS A 100 10.24 -8.19 -14.22
CA LYS A 100 10.20 -9.65 -14.07
C LYS A 100 11.35 -10.34 -14.80
N LEU A 101 11.70 -9.88 -16.00
CA LEU A 101 12.83 -10.43 -16.77
C LEU A 101 14.17 -10.19 -16.06
N ILE A 102 14.38 -9.00 -15.48
CA ILE A 102 15.59 -8.70 -14.70
C ILE A 102 15.68 -9.59 -13.47
N LEU A 103 14.56 -9.78 -12.74
CA LEU A 103 14.52 -10.65 -11.57
C LEU A 103 14.80 -12.11 -11.93
N LEU A 104 14.22 -12.60 -13.03
CA LEU A 104 14.48 -13.94 -13.54
C LEU A 104 15.94 -14.12 -13.96
N GLN A 105 16.54 -13.10 -14.56
CA GLN A 105 17.95 -13.13 -14.92
C GLN A 105 18.85 -13.07 -13.69
N ALA A 106 18.50 -12.30 -12.65
CA ALA A 106 19.23 -12.25 -11.38
C ALA A 106 19.18 -13.61 -10.67
N GLU A 107 18.00 -14.24 -10.63
CA GLU A 107 17.82 -15.59 -10.08
C GLU A 107 18.67 -16.63 -10.82
N LYS A 108 18.68 -16.58 -12.17
CA LYS A 108 19.56 -17.42 -13.00
C LYS A 108 21.04 -17.21 -12.69
N LEU A 109 21.44 -15.99 -12.34
CA LEU A 109 22.82 -15.62 -12.00
C LEU A 109 23.17 -15.85 -10.53
N ASN A 110 22.23 -16.34 -9.70
CA ASN A 110 22.38 -16.48 -8.24
C ASN A 110 22.85 -15.18 -7.55
N LEU A 111 22.35 -14.04 -8.02
CA LEU A 111 22.53 -12.71 -7.40
C LEU A 111 21.30 -12.36 -6.57
#